data_AF-A0A2J7PE76-F1
#
_entry.id   AF-A0A2J7PE76-F1
#
_cell.length_a   1.000
_cell.length_b   1.000
_cell.length_c   1.000
_cell.angle_alpha   90.00
_cell.angle_beta   90.00
_cell.angle_gamma   90.00
#
_symmetry.space_group_name_H-M   'P 1'
#
loop_
_entity.id
_entity.type
_entity.pdbx_description
1 polymer ?
#
loop_
_entity_poly.entity_id
_entity_poly.type
_entity_poly.pdbx_seq_one_letter_code
_entity_poly.pdbx_strand_id
1 'polypeptide(L)'
;MASGQSPVTHCIPALVPVVEDVFLVRGTSSASSFDLKELETQREVLVSMLLRLVEYHQVLELLSVVLNESHDSEERWRRWSRQVVDTLLPLLAQGRVRLESRAAQHSLQRVLTSVAPCVLRPVDSLLRTLFSEVSLVHSTTVAMERWLGMVLAILLLLISQGKEEVVLARLEELDLCLPFTSSLERHDPLNVAATMPKCKQQPPEQIMARFLMQVLGLVSNHIHCSVYSPLAGEESLYLQEQFSHFLLYCIYMFESGSYCRVATAVMQMVQQGKEMGRDPNSCLPIDDINSLFLELAPKCPMLMFKWCYLLTLVNFSDQTFWAQILRTQPHDLILEQGYCKTVFLHSFCSHAHDHIAYLFT
;
A
#
# COMPACT_ATOMS: atom_id res chain seq x y z
N MET A 1 -8.70 23.60 20.11
CA MET A 1 -8.83 22.17 20.48
C MET A 1 -10.08 21.91 21.33
N ALA A 2 -10.23 22.52 22.50
CA ALA A 2 -11.39 22.26 23.39
C ALA A 2 -12.69 22.98 22.96
N SER A 3 -12.62 23.95 22.05
CA SER A 3 -13.76 24.76 21.59
C SER A 3 -14.66 24.09 20.54
N GLY A 4 -14.35 22.88 20.09
CA GLY A 4 -15.15 22.13 19.09
C GLY A 4 -15.05 22.62 17.64
N GLN A 5 -14.26 23.67 17.36
CA GLN A 5 -14.06 24.17 16.00
C GLN A 5 -13.20 23.23 15.14
N SER A 6 -13.40 23.29 13.82
CA SER A 6 -12.70 22.43 12.86
C SER A 6 -11.17 22.49 13.04
N PRO A 7 -10.50 21.34 13.25
CA PRO A 7 -9.05 21.31 13.45
C PRO A 7 -8.27 21.87 12.27
N VAL A 8 -8.72 21.63 11.04
CA VAL A 8 -8.02 22.02 9.80
C VAL A 8 -7.92 23.53 9.62
N THR A 9 -8.96 24.27 10.02
CA THR A 9 -9.04 25.71 9.78
C THR A 9 -8.53 26.56 10.93
N HIS A 10 -8.57 26.05 12.16
CA HIS A 10 -8.24 26.83 13.35
C HIS A 10 -7.06 26.23 14.11
N CYS A 11 -7.15 24.95 14.46
CA CYS A 11 -6.19 24.34 15.38
C CYS A 11 -4.83 24.10 14.73
N ILE A 12 -4.81 23.42 13.58
CA ILE A 12 -3.58 23.02 12.91
C ILE A 12 -2.81 24.25 12.42
N PRO A 13 -3.43 25.26 11.75
CA PRO A 13 -2.72 26.46 11.33
C PRO A 13 -2.10 27.24 12.50
N ALA A 14 -2.75 27.24 13.68
CA ALA A 14 -2.21 27.88 14.87
C ALA A 14 -1.01 27.12 15.48
N LEU A 15 -0.90 25.81 15.25
CA LEU A 15 0.23 24.99 15.73
C LEU A 15 1.48 25.17 14.87
N VAL A 16 1.34 25.46 13.58
CA VAL A 16 2.47 25.62 12.65
C VAL A 16 3.54 26.60 13.19
N PRO A 17 3.22 27.89 13.47
CA PRO A 17 4.25 28.84 13.92
C PRO A 17 4.84 28.48 15.28
N VAL A 18 4.08 27.78 16.13
CA VAL A 18 4.56 27.33 17.45
C VAL A 18 5.56 26.18 17.29
N VAL A 19 5.30 25.24 16.38
CA VAL A 19 6.25 24.17 16.06
C VAL A 19 7.52 24.76 15.45
N GLU A 20 7.40 25.70 14.52
CA GLU A 20 8.56 26.35 13.90
C GLU A 20 9.41 27.11 14.95
N ASP A 21 8.81 27.89 15.84
CA ASP A 21 9.54 28.61 16.89
C ASP A 21 10.24 27.65 17.88
N VAL A 22 9.52 26.65 18.39
CA VAL A 22 10.02 25.75 19.45
C VAL A 22 11.05 24.74 18.95
N PHE A 23 10.94 24.29 17.69
CA PHE A 23 11.84 23.28 17.13
C PHE A 23 12.94 23.90 16.26
N LEU A 24 12.65 24.86 15.39
CA LEU A 24 13.62 25.41 14.44
C LEU A 24 14.38 26.63 15.00
N VAL A 25 13.66 27.60 15.56
CA VAL A 25 14.27 28.88 15.98
C VAL A 25 14.99 28.74 17.32
N ARG A 26 14.28 28.26 18.34
CA ARG A 26 14.85 28.10 19.69
C ARG A 26 15.73 26.86 19.83
N GLY A 27 15.63 25.91 18.89
CA GLY A 27 16.47 24.70 18.90
C GLY A 27 17.96 24.97 18.68
N THR A 28 18.29 26.06 17.99
CA THR A 28 19.67 26.44 17.63
C THR A 28 20.29 27.45 18.59
N SER A 29 19.53 27.96 19.57
CA SER A 29 19.93 29.06 20.45
C SER A 29 20.66 28.55 21.71
N SER A 30 21.77 29.20 22.08
CA SER A 30 22.50 28.95 23.33
C SER A 30 21.73 29.49 24.54
N ALA A 31 20.68 28.78 24.96
CA ALA A 31 19.84 29.14 26.10
C ALA A 31 20.45 28.69 27.45
N SER A 32 20.02 29.30 28.55
CA SER A 32 20.45 28.90 29.89
C SER A 32 19.90 27.51 30.24
N SER A 33 20.51 26.81 31.21
CA SER A 33 20.10 25.46 31.59
C SER A 33 18.67 25.36 32.14
N PHE A 34 18.13 26.44 32.68
CA PHE A 34 16.73 26.54 33.13
C PHE A 34 15.78 26.65 31.94
N ASP A 35 16.09 27.53 30.98
CA ASP A 35 15.31 27.72 29.74
C ASP A 35 15.28 26.44 28.90
N LEU A 36 16.36 25.65 28.92
CA LEU A 36 16.44 24.37 28.20
C LEU A 36 15.43 23.34 28.73
N LYS A 37 15.26 23.24 30.06
CA LYS A 37 14.30 22.31 30.68
C LYS A 37 12.85 22.70 30.40
N GLU A 38 12.56 24.00 30.42
CA GLU A 38 11.23 24.50 30.06
C GLU A 38 10.93 24.22 28.57
N LEU A 39 11.90 24.47 27.69
CA LEU A 39 11.78 24.19 26.26
C LEU A 39 11.54 22.69 25.99
N GLU A 40 12.23 21.80 26.70
CA GLU A 40 11.98 20.35 26.58
C GLU A 40 10.56 19.97 27.02
N THR A 41 10.05 20.58 28.09
CA THR A 41 8.67 20.36 28.53
C THR A 41 7.67 20.85 27.48
N GLN A 42 7.91 22.01 26.88
CA GLN A 42 7.07 22.55 25.80
C GLN A 42 7.08 21.62 24.57
N ARG A 43 8.24 21.08 24.19
CA ARG A 43 8.37 20.11 23.09
C ARG A 43 7.54 18.85 23.32
N GLU A 44 7.61 18.26 24.51
CA GLU A 44 6.83 17.06 24.86
C GLU A 44 5.31 17.32 24.81
N VAL A 45 4.87 18.49 25.29
CA VAL A 45 3.46 18.90 25.20
C VAL A 45 3.04 19.06 23.74
N LEU A 46 3.86 19.71 22.91
CA LEU A 46 3.55 19.90 21.49
C LEU A 46 3.48 18.58 20.73
N VAL A 47 4.43 17.66 20.95
CA VAL A 47 4.38 16.31 20.35
C VAL A 47 3.09 15.60 20.76
N SER A 48 2.73 15.65 22.04
CA SER A 48 1.47 15.07 22.54
C SER A 48 0.23 15.74 21.94
N MET A 49 0.26 17.05 21.69
CA MET A 49 -0.81 17.79 21.02
C MET A 49 -0.95 17.37 19.55
N LEU A 50 0.17 17.27 18.83
CA LEU A 50 0.21 16.83 17.43
C LEU A 50 -0.30 15.39 17.29
N LEU A 51 0.12 14.48 18.18
CA LEU A 51 -0.31 13.08 18.13
C LEU A 51 -1.82 12.90 18.30
N ARG A 52 -2.50 13.79 19.04
CA ARG A 52 -3.97 13.78 19.13
C ARG A 52 -4.67 14.16 17.83
N LEU A 53 -3.96 14.78 16.90
CA LEU A 53 -4.45 15.25 15.60
C LEU A 53 -3.74 14.52 14.44
N VAL A 54 -3.09 13.39 14.70
CA VAL A 54 -2.27 12.67 13.71
C VAL A 54 -3.08 12.13 12.52
N GLU A 55 -4.41 12.07 12.62
CA GLU A 55 -5.29 11.68 11.51
C GLU A 55 -5.30 12.68 10.34
N TYR A 56 -4.79 13.91 10.52
CA TYR A 56 -4.72 14.95 9.50
C TYR A 56 -3.32 15.02 8.87
N HIS A 57 -3.25 15.05 7.54
CA HIS A 57 -1.97 15.01 6.84
C HIS A 57 -1.06 16.23 7.09
N GLN A 58 -1.63 17.41 7.36
CA GLN A 58 -0.86 18.59 7.76
C GLN A 58 -0.09 18.36 9.06
N VAL A 59 -0.64 17.55 9.97
CA VAL A 59 0.01 17.19 11.22
C VAL A 59 1.09 16.15 11.00
N LEU A 60 0.91 15.20 10.05
CA LEU A 60 1.97 14.29 9.63
C LEU A 60 3.18 15.06 9.09
N GLU A 61 2.94 16.11 8.31
CA GLU A 61 4.01 16.98 7.81
C GLU A 61 4.74 17.71 8.95
N LEU A 62 4.02 18.31 9.90
CA LEU A 62 4.63 18.91 11.09
C LEU A 62 5.44 17.90 11.91
N LEU A 63 4.92 16.68 12.10
CA LEU A 63 5.65 15.60 12.79
C LEU A 63 6.92 15.21 12.04
N SER A 64 6.92 15.21 10.71
CA SER A 64 8.14 14.95 9.93
C SER A 64 9.22 16.00 10.19
N VAL A 65 8.84 17.29 10.31
CA VAL A 65 9.75 18.37 10.68
C VAL A 65 10.28 18.15 12.09
N VAL A 66 9.40 17.92 13.06
CA VAL A 66 9.78 17.67 14.47
C VAL A 66 10.78 16.52 14.60
N LEU A 67 10.56 15.42 13.87
CA LEU A 67 11.46 14.26 13.91
C LEU A 67 12.82 14.58 13.28
N ASN A 68 12.85 15.28 12.15
CA ASN A 68 14.10 15.67 11.50
C ASN A 68 14.93 16.63 12.39
N GLU A 69 14.28 17.58 13.08
CA GLU A 69 14.98 18.48 14.00
C GLU A 69 15.39 17.81 15.32
N SER A 70 14.92 16.59 15.59
CA SER A 70 15.25 15.87 16.82
C SER A 70 16.54 15.04 16.72
N HIS A 71 17.18 14.98 15.55
CA HIS A 71 18.39 14.18 15.30
C HIS A 71 19.58 14.54 16.21
N ASP A 72 19.62 15.75 16.76
CA ASP A 72 20.64 16.20 17.70
C ASP A 72 20.70 15.36 19.00
N SER A 73 19.59 14.69 19.34
CA SER A 73 19.55 13.72 20.44
C SER A 73 18.98 12.41 19.94
N GLU A 74 19.85 11.44 19.69
CA GLU A 74 19.45 10.13 19.17
C GLU A 74 18.43 9.43 20.08
N GLU A 75 18.57 9.57 21.41
CA GLU A 75 17.63 9.00 22.37
C GLU A 75 16.23 9.63 22.24
N ARG A 76 16.17 10.97 22.10
CA ARG A 76 14.92 11.71 21.93
C ARG A 76 14.26 11.36 20.60
N TRP A 77 15.02 11.40 19.52
CA TRP A 77 14.54 11.02 18.19
C TRP A 77 13.97 9.62 18.18
N ARG A 78 14.64 8.64 18.78
CA ARG A 78 14.13 7.26 18.93
C ARG A 78 12.83 7.20 19.74
N ARG A 79 12.75 7.96 20.85
CA ARG A 79 11.57 8.00 21.73
C ARG A 79 10.34 8.56 21.01
N TRP A 80 10.47 9.72 20.38
CA TRP A 80 9.37 10.34 19.64
C TRP A 80 9.02 9.55 18.38
N SER A 81 10.00 8.99 17.68
CA SER A 81 9.74 8.06 16.57
C SER A 81 8.85 6.90 17.00
N ARG A 82 9.13 6.29 18.16
CA ARG A 82 8.29 5.23 18.73
C ARG A 82 6.88 5.71 19.06
N GLN A 83 6.76 6.86 19.72
CA GLN A 83 5.46 7.42 20.05
C GLN A 83 4.61 7.73 18.80
N VAL A 84 5.23 8.24 17.73
CA VAL A 84 4.58 8.47 16.43
C VAL A 84 4.11 7.16 15.82
N VAL A 85 4.99 6.16 15.69
CA VAL A 85 4.66 4.85 15.09
C VAL A 85 3.56 4.12 15.87
N ASP A 86 3.68 4.07 17.20
CA ASP A 86 2.73 3.38 18.08
C ASP A 86 1.33 4.02 18.07
N THR A 87 1.24 5.33 17.78
CA THR A 87 -0.04 6.05 17.64
C THR A 87 -0.58 5.93 16.21
N LEU A 88 0.29 6.05 15.21
CA LEU A 88 -0.09 6.15 13.80
C LEU A 88 -0.53 4.82 13.20
N LEU A 89 0.21 3.73 13.45
CA LEU A 89 -0.09 2.42 12.85
C LEU A 89 -1.48 1.89 13.20
N PRO A 90 -1.96 1.94 14.46
CA PRO A 90 -3.33 1.53 14.78
C PRO A 90 -4.40 2.38 14.08
N LEU A 91 -4.15 3.69 13.90
CA LEU A 91 -5.10 4.58 13.22
C LEU A 91 -5.14 4.31 11.70
N LEU A 92 -4.01 3.92 11.11
CA LEU A 92 -3.94 3.46 9.72
C LEU A 92 -4.74 2.16 9.53
N ALA A 93 -4.54 1.17 10.41
CA ALA A 93 -5.29 -0.08 10.40
C ALA A 93 -6.82 0.15 10.50
N GLN A 94 -7.23 1.15 11.27
CA GLN A 94 -8.65 1.53 11.43
C GLN A 94 -9.21 2.38 10.28
N GLY A 95 -8.40 2.75 9.26
CA GLY A 95 -8.82 3.64 8.18
C GLY A 95 -9.19 5.05 8.65
N ARG A 96 -8.65 5.50 9.79
CA ARG A 96 -8.96 6.81 10.39
C ARG A 96 -8.11 7.94 9.85
N VAL A 97 -6.90 7.64 9.39
CA VAL A 97 -6.00 8.62 8.78
C VAL A 97 -6.55 9.05 7.42
N ARG A 98 -6.63 10.36 7.21
CA ARG A 98 -7.21 10.98 6.01
C ARG A 98 -6.20 10.97 4.86
N LEU A 99 -6.27 9.95 4.01
CA LEU A 99 -5.34 9.72 2.89
C LEU A 99 -5.99 9.91 1.50
N GLU A 100 -7.07 10.68 1.41
CA GLU A 100 -7.85 10.92 0.18
C GLU A 100 -7.18 11.91 -0.81
N SER A 101 -5.89 12.18 -0.66
CA SER A 101 -5.17 13.09 -1.56
C SER A 101 -3.70 12.74 -1.68
N ARG A 102 -3.11 13.12 -2.81
CA ARG A 102 -1.67 12.95 -3.07
C ARG A 102 -0.81 13.64 -2.01
N ALA A 103 -1.21 14.83 -1.57
CA ALA A 103 -0.53 15.53 -0.49
C ALA A 103 -0.54 14.70 0.80
N ALA A 104 -1.67 14.07 1.12
CA ALA A 104 -1.78 13.22 2.30
C ALA A 104 -0.90 11.97 2.23
N GLN A 105 -0.88 11.27 1.09
CA GLN A 105 0.01 10.13 0.88
C GLN A 105 1.48 10.52 1.02
N HIS A 106 1.86 11.68 0.46
CA HIS A 106 3.23 12.19 0.56
C HIS A 106 3.62 12.58 1.99
N SER A 107 2.73 13.24 2.74
CA SER A 107 2.97 13.57 4.16
C SER A 107 3.12 12.30 5.01
N LEU A 108 2.32 11.26 4.75
CA LEU A 108 2.46 9.96 5.40
C LEU A 108 3.81 9.31 5.10
N GLN A 109 4.22 9.30 3.82
CA GLN A 109 5.50 8.75 3.44
C GLN A 109 6.66 9.50 4.11
N ARG A 110 6.61 10.84 4.12
CA ARG A 110 7.64 11.68 4.74
C ARG A 110 7.81 11.38 6.22
N VAL A 111 6.72 11.35 7.00
CA VAL A 111 6.82 11.08 8.43
C VAL A 111 7.37 9.67 8.70
N LEU A 112 6.95 8.66 7.92
CA LEU A 112 7.44 7.29 8.04
C LEU A 112 8.92 7.14 7.62
N THR A 113 9.44 7.99 6.74
CA THR A 113 10.87 8.03 6.43
C THR A 113 11.70 8.81 7.45
N SER A 114 11.09 9.73 8.20
CA SER A 114 11.75 10.54 9.24
C SER A 114 11.90 9.81 10.59
N VAL A 115 11.18 8.71 10.81
CA VAL A 115 11.29 7.94 12.06
C VAL A 115 12.59 7.14 12.11
N ALA A 116 13.09 6.90 13.32
CA ALA A 116 14.24 6.05 13.55
C ALA A 116 14.02 4.63 12.99
N PRO A 117 14.89 4.11 12.10
CA PRO A 117 14.70 2.80 11.48
C PRO A 117 14.58 1.63 12.47
N CYS A 118 15.20 1.76 13.65
CA CYS A 118 15.12 0.75 14.71
C CYS A 118 13.73 0.63 15.34
N VAL A 119 12.85 1.63 15.20
CA VAL A 119 11.47 1.58 15.71
C VAL A 119 10.58 0.72 14.80
N LEU A 120 10.91 0.66 13.51
CA LEU A 120 10.21 -0.17 12.52
C LEU A 120 10.72 -1.62 12.49
N ARG A 121 11.65 -1.97 13.39
CA ARG A 121 12.23 -3.32 13.51
C ARG A 121 11.96 -3.90 14.91
N PRO A 122 11.46 -5.14 15.02
CA PRO A 122 11.09 -6.03 13.92
C PRO A 122 9.85 -5.52 13.16
N VAL A 123 9.63 -6.00 11.94
CA VAL A 123 8.56 -5.51 11.03
C VAL A 123 7.14 -5.92 11.45
N ASP A 124 6.97 -6.46 12.65
CA ASP A 124 5.72 -7.08 13.09
C ASP A 124 4.55 -6.10 13.16
N SER A 125 4.78 -4.88 13.65
CA SER A 125 3.73 -3.86 13.72
C SER A 125 3.29 -3.42 12.33
N LEU A 126 4.23 -3.38 11.37
CA LEU A 126 3.94 -3.13 9.96
C LEU A 126 3.09 -4.26 9.37
N LEU A 127 3.49 -5.52 9.57
CA LEU A 127 2.75 -6.68 9.09
C LEU A 127 1.34 -6.75 9.69
N ARG A 128 1.18 -6.56 11.00
CA ARG A 128 -0.15 -6.50 11.64
C ARG A 128 -1.02 -5.38 11.09
N THR A 129 -0.43 -4.25 10.73
CA THR A 129 -1.17 -3.13 10.11
C THR A 129 -1.58 -3.48 8.68
N LEU A 130 -0.68 -4.05 7.90
CA LEU A 130 -0.93 -4.44 6.50
C LEU A 130 -2.03 -5.50 6.37
N PHE A 131 -2.02 -6.50 7.27
CA PHE A 131 -2.98 -7.61 7.31
C PHE A 131 -4.16 -7.35 8.28
N SER A 132 -4.37 -6.10 8.70
CA SER A 132 -5.53 -5.77 9.53
C SER A 132 -6.84 -6.05 8.79
N GLU A 133 -7.84 -6.62 9.48
CA GLU A 133 -9.14 -6.93 8.89
C GLU A 133 -9.85 -5.65 8.43
N VAL A 134 -10.32 -5.63 7.17
CA VAL A 134 -11.08 -4.51 6.63
C VAL A 134 -12.30 -5.00 5.87
N SER A 135 -13.48 -4.59 6.32
CA SER A 135 -14.75 -4.85 5.63
C SER A 135 -14.91 -3.92 4.42
N LEU A 136 -14.33 -4.30 3.27
CA LEU A 136 -14.37 -3.53 2.02
C LEU A 136 -15.47 -3.95 1.04
N VAL A 137 -16.29 -4.97 1.37
CA VAL A 137 -17.28 -5.54 0.44
C VAL A 137 -18.34 -4.51 -0.02
N HIS A 138 -18.57 -3.44 0.76
CA HIS A 138 -19.47 -2.34 0.42
C HIS A 138 -18.85 -0.96 0.71
N SER A 139 -17.52 -0.86 0.64
CA SER A 139 -16.81 0.37 1.02
C SER A 139 -16.99 1.49 -0.01
N THR A 140 -17.07 2.72 0.48
CA THR A 140 -17.02 3.94 -0.34
C THR A 140 -15.64 4.13 -0.96
N THR A 141 -15.53 4.93 -2.02
CA THR A 141 -14.23 5.31 -2.63
C THR A 141 -13.26 5.87 -1.60
N VAL A 142 -13.73 6.73 -0.69
CA VAL A 142 -12.94 7.29 0.41
C VAL A 142 -12.33 6.20 1.31
N ALA A 143 -13.12 5.19 1.68
CA ALA A 143 -12.60 4.09 2.51
C ALA A 143 -11.57 3.25 1.74
N MET A 144 -11.79 3.03 0.44
CA MET A 144 -10.84 2.35 -0.44
C MET A 144 -9.52 3.13 -0.59
N GLU A 145 -9.58 4.45 -0.77
CA GLU A 145 -8.40 5.33 -0.89
C GLU A 145 -7.56 5.35 0.38
N ARG A 146 -8.22 5.39 1.55
CA ARG A 146 -7.53 5.33 2.84
C ARG A 146 -6.86 3.97 3.06
N TRP A 147 -7.57 2.90 2.75
CA TRP A 147 -7.02 1.56 2.89
C TRP A 147 -5.86 1.32 1.91
N LEU A 148 -6.02 1.65 0.63
CA LEU A 148 -4.96 1.49 -0.36
C LEU A 148 -3.77 2.41 -0.05
N GLY A 149 -4.02 3.62 0.44
CA GLY A 149 -2.97 4.54 0.92
C GLY A 149 -2.13 3.94 2.06
N MET A 150 -2.77 3.26 3.02
CA MET A 150 -2.10 2.48 4.06
C MET A 150 -1.28 1.34 3.45
N VAL A 151 -1.87 0.53 2.58
CA VAL A 151 -1.19 -0.60 1.92
C VAL A 151 0.07 -0.11 1.20
N LEU A 152 -0.03 0.97 0.42
CA LEU A 152 1.10 1.58 -0.29
C LEU A 152 2.21 2.01 0.66
N ALA A 153 1.88 2.73 1.73
CA ALA A 153 2.87 3.24 2.67
C ALA A 153 3.62 2.11 3.39
N ILE A 154 2.89 1.10 3.86
CA ILE A 154 3.48 -0.04 4.57
C ILE A 154 4.28 -0.92 3.60
N LEU A 155 3.75 -1.20 2.41
CA LEU A 155 4.43 -2.02 1.41
C LEU A 155 5.74 -1.35 0.96
N LEU A 156 5.76 -0.03 0.75
CA LEU A 156 6.99 0.69 0.42
C LEU A 156 8.04 0.59 1.54
N LEU A 157 7.64 0.67 2.82
CA LEU A 157 8.56 0.45 3.94
C LEU A 157 9.12 -0.97 3.96
N LEU A 158 8.28 -1.99 3.73
CA LEU A 158 8.72 -3.38 3.68
C LEU A 158 9.70 -3.61 2.52
N ILE A 159 9.42 -3.07 1.34
CA ILE A 159 10.28 -3.20 0.16
C ILE A 159 11.62 -2.48 0.36
N SER A 160 11.61 -1.29 0.96
CA SER A 160 12.81 -0.46 1.12
C SER A 160 13.71 -0.87 2.29
N GLN A 161 13.13 -1.38 3.38
CA GLN A 161 13.87 -1.64 4.63
C GLN A 161 13.93 -3.12 5.03
N GLY A 162 13.03 -3.95 4.49
CA GLY A 162 12.88 -5.35 4.83
C GLY A 162 13.48 -6.25 3.75
N LYS A 163 14.39 -7.14 4.13
CA LYS A 163 14.76 -8.27 3.27
C LYS A 163 13.60 -9.27 3.24
N GLU A 164 13.28 -9.80 2.06
CA GLU A 164 12.18 -10.77 1.88
C GLU A 164 12.22 -11.89 2.94
N GLU A 165 13.38 -12.53 3.15
CA GLU A 165 13.51 -13.61 4.13
C GLU A 165 13.11 -13.20 5.55
N VAL A 166 13.46 -11.98 5.97
CA VAL A 166 13.11 -11.46 7.30
C VAL A 166 11.61 -11.19 7.36
N VAL A 167 11.03 -10.58 6.32
CA VAL A 167 9.60 -10.28 6.26
C VAL A 167 8.77 -11.57 6.29
N LEU A 168 9.16 -12.58 5.49
CA LEU A 168 8.48 -13.87 5.43
C LEU A 168 8.61 -14.66 6.75
N ALA A 169 9.78 -14.67 7.38
CA ALA A 169 9.97 -15.31 8.68
C ALA A 169 9.08 -14.67 9.76
N ARG A 170 9.01 -13.33 9.82
CA ARG A 170 8.10 -12.64 10.74
C ARG A 170 6.64 -12.92 10.41
N LEU A 171 6.26 -12.98 9.13
CA LEU A 171 4.90 -13.30 8.71
C LEU A 171 4.47 -14.70 9.17
N GLU A 172 5.37 -15.69 9.05
CA GLU A 172 5.17 -17.06 9.53
C GLU A 172 4.99 -17.12 11.05
N GLU A 173 5.83 -16.41 11.80
CA GLU A 173 5.75 -16.37 13.27
C GLU A 173 4.47 -15.69 13.81
N LEU A 174 3.94 -14.72 13.07
CA LEU A 174 2.77 -13.94 13.50
C LEU A 174 1.44 -14.64 13.24
N ASP A 175 1.42 -15.73 12.45
CA ASP A 175 0.24 -16.51 12.09
C ASP A 175 -0.92 -15.62 11.58
N LEU A 176 -0.59 -14.63 10.75
CA LEU A 176 -1.56 -13.66 10.24
C LEU A 176 -2.42 -14.28 9.14
N CYS A 177 -3.73 -14.03 9.23
CA CYS A 177 -4.69 -14.43 8.20
C CYS A 177 -4.92 -13.32 7.17
N LEU A 178 -5.41 -13.69 5.98
CA LEU A 178 -5.78 -12.72 4.96
C LEU A 178 -6.92 -11.81 5.45
N PRO A 179 -6.86 -10.49 5.20
CA PRO A 179 -7.76 -9.51 5.82
C PRO A 179 -9.22 -9.55 5.34
N PHE A 180 -9.54 -10.42 4.36
CA PHE A 180 -10.85 -10.46 3.68
C PHE A 180 -11.65 -11.75 3.92
N THR A 181 -11.14 -12.67 4.75
CA THR A 181 -11.72 -14.01 4.90
C THR A 181 -12.82 -14.14 5.97
N SER A 182 -13.06 -13.11 6.79
CA SER A 182 -13.88 -13.22 8.00
C SER A 182 -15.40 -13.07 7.81
N SER A 183 -15.92 -12.82 6.60
CA SER A 183 -17.37 -12.53 6.43
C SER A 183 -18.28 -13.71 6.06
N LEU A 184 -17.74 -14.89 5.72
CA LEU A 184 -18.56 -16.02 5.23
C LEU A 184 -18.52 -17.27 6.10
N GLU A 185 -17.65 -17.35 7.10
CA GLU A 185 -17.69 -18.44 8.09
C GLU A 185 -18.76 -18.12 9.14
N ARG A 186 -20.01 -18.48 8.84
CA ARG A 186 -20.98 -18.78 9.90
C ARG A 186 -20.35 -19.87 10.76
N HIS A 187 -19.82 -19.48 11.92
CA HIS A 187 -19.26 -20.38 12.91
C HIS A 187 -20.27 -21.49 13.23
N ASP A 188 -20.01 -22.70 12.76
CA ASP A 188 -20.64 -23.91 13.26
C ASP A 188 -19.77 -24.43 14.43
N PRO A 189 -20.20 -24.26 15.69
CA PRO A 189 -19.37 -24.53 16.87
C PRO A 189 -19.05 -26.02 17.08
N LEU A 190 -19.54 -26.93 16.24
CA LEU A 190 -19.34 -28.38 16.39
C LEU A 190 -18.30 -29.03 15.47
N ASN A 191 -17.73 -28.32 14.49
CA ASN A 191 -16.79 -28.94 13.53
C ASN A 191 -15.32 -28.56 13.77
N VAL A 192 -14.76 -29.08 14.87
CA VAL A 192 -13.39 -28.76 15.35
C VAL A 192 -12.28 -29.13 14.35
N ALA A 193 -12.55 -30.06 13.41
CA ALA A 193 -11.60 -30.50 12.38
C ALA A 193 -11.63 -29.65 11.09
N ALA A 194 -12.71 -28.89 10.86
CA ALA A 194 -12.85 -27.96 9.73
C ALA A 194 -12.49 -26.50 10.11
N THR A 195 -12.27 -26.23 11.39
CA THR A 195 -12.01 -24.91 12.00
C THR A 195 -10.55 -24.49 12.06
N MET A 196 -9.61 -25.22 11.44
CA MET A 196 -8.29 -24.65 11.22
C MET A 196 -8.40 -23.72 10.02
N PRO A 197 -8.23 -22.38 10.17
CA PRO A 197 -8.25 -21.50 9.02
C PRO A 197 -7.21 -22.02 8.02
N LYS A 198 -7.61 -22.23 6.76
CA LYS A 198 -6.73 -22.70 5.66
C LYS A 198 -5.41 -21.93 5.56
N CYS A 199 -5.34 -20.72 6.14
CA CYS A 199 -4.13 -19.91 6.30
C CYS A 199 -3.00 -20.62 7.06
N LYS A 200 -3.29 -21.46 8.06
CA LYS A 200 -2.28 -22.13 8.91
C LYS A 200 -1.42 -23.19 8.19
N GLN A 201 -1.77 -23.55 6.96
CA GLN A 201 -1.05 -24.56 6.18
C GLN A 201 -0.33 -23.96 4.96
N GLN A 202 -0.42 -22.66 4.76
CA GLN A 202 0.13 -22.00 3.59
C GLN A 202 1.49 -21.38 3.93
N PRO A 203 2.51 -21.56 3.08
CA PRO A 203 3.81 -20.94 3.30
C PRO A 203 3.67 -19.40 3.23
N PRO A 204 4.49 -18.64 3.98
CA PRO A 204 4.34 -17.19 4.14
C PRO A 204 4.40 -16.44 2.79
N GLU A 205 5.19 -16.91 1.83
CA GLU A 205 5.25 -16.36 0.47
C GLU A 205 3.90 -16.44 -0.26
N GLN A 206 3.13 -17.51 -0.05
CA GLN A 206 1.81 -17.65 -0.64
C GLN A 206 0.78 -16.77 0.08
N ILE A 207 0.92 -16.54 1.38
CA ILE A 207 0.06 -15.60 2.12
C ILE A 207 0.26 -14.19 1.56
N MET A 208 1.52 -13.75 1.41
CA MET A 208 1.84 -12.46 0.80
C MET A 208 1.37 -12.38 -0.66
N ALA A 209 1.59 -13.42 -1.46
CA ALA A 209 1.11 -13.48 -2.85
C ALA A 209 -0.41 -13.36 -2.95
N ARG A 210 -1.17 -14.08 -2.10
CA ARG A 210 -2.63 -13.96 -2.03
C ARG A 210 -3.07 -12.57 -1.62
N PHE A 211 -2.41 -11.96 -0.64
CA PHE A 211 -2.70 -10.58 -0.25
C PHE A 211 -2.56 -9.62 -1.44
N LEU A 212 -1.44 -9.69 -2.18
CA LEU A 212 -1.23 -8.84 -3.37
C LEU A 212 -2.31 -9.07 -4.43
N MET A 213 -2.67 -10.33 -4.70
CA MET A 213 -3.72 -10.68 -5.67
C MET A 213 -5.11 -10.22 -5.22
N GLN A 214 -5.41 -10.26 -3.91
CA GLN A 214 -6.65 -9.72 -3.37
C GLN A 214 -6.73 -8.20 -3.52
N VAL A 215 -5.64 -7.48 -3.25
CA VAL A 215 -5.58 -6.03 -3.49
C VAL A 215 -5.82 -5.74 -4.98
N LEU A 216 -5.18 -6.48 -5.90
CA LEU A 216 -5.40 -6.35 -7.34
C LEU A 216 -6.86 -6.52 -7.73
N GLY A 217 -7.48 -7.63 -7.32
CA GLY A 217 -8.86 -7.93 -7.67
C GLY A 217 -9.86 -6.93 -7.08
N LEU A 218 -9.73 -6.61 -5.79
CA LEU A 218 -10.65 -5.71 -5.10
C LEU A 218 -10.60 -4.29 -5.67
N VAL A 219 -9.41 -3.74 -5.84
CA VAL A 219 -9.24 -2.36 -6.31
C VAL A 219 -9.59 -2.24 -7.79
N SER A 220 -9.20 -3.21 -8.62
CA SER A 220 -9.61 -3.22 -10.04
C SER A 220 -11.12 -3.30 -10.21
N ASN A 221 -11.80 -4.16 -9.44
CA ASN A 221 -13.26 -4.26 -9.46
C ASN A 221 -13.93 -2.96 -8.97
N HIS A 222 -13.41 -2.33 -7.90
CA HIS A 222 -13.94 -1.06 -7.40
C HIS A 222 -13.76 0.07 -8.41
N ILE A 223 -12.58 0.18 -9.02
CA ILE A 223 -12.31 1.15 -10.09
C ILE A 223 -13.23 0.88 -11.28
N HIS A 224 -13.40 -0.38 -11.69
CA HIS A 224 -14.30 -0.75 -12.78
C HIS A 224 -15.73 -0.27 -12.51
N CYS A 225 -16.29 -0.62 -11.35
CA CYS A 225 -17.62 -0.17 -10.93
C CYS A 225 -17.73 1.36 -10.88
N SER A 226 -16.69 2.04 -10.39
CA SER A 226 -16.65 3.51 -10.33
C SER A 226 -16.61 4.15 -11.72
N VAL A 227 -15.73 3.68 -12.60
CA VAL A 227 -15.50 4.24 -13.94
C VAL A 227 -16.69 4.02 -14.89
N TYR A 228 -17.47 2.96 -14.69
CA TYR A 228 -18.65 2.63 -15.49
C TYR A 228 -19.98 2.97 -14.81
N SER A 229 -19.94 3.51 -13.59
CA SER A 229 -21.15 4.00 -12.92
C SER A 229 -21.63 5.31 -13.55
N PRO A 230 -22.92 5.43 -13.90
CA PRO A 230 -23.50 6.66 -14.44
C PRO A 230 -23.53 7.81 -13.42
N LEU A 231 -23.26 7.53 -12.14
CA LEU A 231 -23.24 8.49 -11.04
C LEU A 231 -21.81 8.93 -10.65
N ALA A 232 -20.79 8.48 -11.38
CA ALA A 232 -19.40 8.74 -11.03
C ALA A 232 -19.01 10.22 -11.25
N GLY A 233 -18.68 10.91 -10.17
CA GLY A 233 -17.95 12.19 -10.23
C GLY A 233 -16.47 11.99 -10.55
N GLU A 234 -15.71 13.08 -10.64
CA GLU A 234 -14.23 13.10 -10.82
C GLU A 234 -13.45 12.37 -9.69
N GLU A 235 -14.16 11.86 -8.68
CA GLU A 235 -13.66 11.26 -7.44
C GLU A 235 -12.83 9.96 -7.63
N SER A 236 -12.76 9.38 -8.83
CA SER A 236 -12.02 8.11 -9.05
C SER A 236 -10.56 8.27 -9.47
N LEU A 237 -10.12 9.47 -9.86
CA LEU A 237 -8.79 9.67 -10.47
C LEU A 237 -7.65 9.40 -9.47
N TYR A 238 -7.82 9.81 -8.21
CA TYR A 238 -6.80 9.61 -7.20
C TYR A 238 -6.66 8.14 -6.80
N LEU A 239 -7.77 7.40 -6.66
CA LEU A 239 -7.72 5.96 -6.45
C LEU A 239 -7.04 5.21 -7.61
N GLN A 240 -7.32 5.59 -8.86
CA GLN A 240 -6.62 5.03 -10.02
C GLN A 240 -5.12 5.29 -9.96
N GLU A 241 -4.72 6.49 -9.53
CA GLU A 241 -3.33 6.83 -9.32
C GLU A 241 -2.68 5.99 -8.22
N GLN A 242 -3.33 5.81 -7.07
CA GLN A 242 -2.85 4.94 -6.00
C GLN A 242 -2.70 3.50 -6.49
N PHE A 243 -3.65 2.99 -7.27
CA PHE A 243 -3.58 1.63 -7.82
C PHE A 243 -2.44 1.49 -8.84
N SER A 244 -2.17 2.52 -9.63
CA SER A 244 -1.03 2.60 -10.53
C SER A 244 0.31 2.52 -9.78
N HIS A 245 0.42 3.15 -8.61
CA HIS A 245 1.59 3.01 -7.72
C HIS A 245 1.69 1.61 -7.11
N PHE A 246 0.57 1.01 -6.74
CA PHE A 246 0.55 -0.35 -6.19
C PHE A 246 1.08 -1.35 -7.23
N LEU A 247 0.58 -1.28 -8.47
CA LEU A 247 1.09 -2.10 -9.58
C LEU A 247 2.59 -1.87 -9.80
N LEU A 248 3.07 -0.62 -9.69
CA LEU A 248 4.49 -0.32 -9.81
C LEU A 248 5.32 -0.98 -8.69
N TYR A 249 4.81 -1.05 -7.45
CA TYR A 249 5.48 -1.75 -6.36
C TYR A 249 5.54 -3.26 -6.61
N CYS A 250 4.46 -3.87 -7.10
CA CYS A 250 4.47 -5.27 -7.49
C CYS A 250 5.48 -5.56 -8.62
N ILE A 251 5.50 -4.70 -9.65
CA ILE A 251 6.49 -4.77 -10.73
C ILE A 251 7.90 -4.72 -10.16
N TYR A 252 8.20 -3.71 -9.34
CA TYR A 252 9.52 -3.55 -8.74
C TYR A 252 9.92 -4.77 -7.90
N MET A 253 9.02 -5.29 -7.05
CA MET A 253 9.26 -6.48 -6.24
C MET A 253 9.70 -7.69 -7.08
N PHE A 254 9.06 -7.89 -8.23
CA PHE A 254 9.27 -9.08 -9.06
C PHE A 254 10.45 -8.89 -10.01
N GLU A 255 10.59 -7.72 -10.62
CA GLU A 255 11.66 -7.40 -11.58
C GLU A 255 13.03 -7.27 -10.90
N SER A 256 13.09 -6.64 -9.72
CA SER A 256 14.36 -6.47 -8.99
C SER A 256 14.89 -7.77 -8.37
N GLY A 257 14.07 -8.82 -8.30
CA GLY A 257 14.38 -10.05 -7.58
C GLY A 257 14.43 -9.89 -6.05
N SER A 258 14.02 -8.73 -5.51
CA SER A 258 14.03 -8.47 -4.07
C SER A 258 13.00 -9.30 -3.29
N TYR A 259 11.92 -9.71 -3.96
CA TYR A 259 10.85 -10.57 -3.43
C TYR A 259 10.58 -11.76 -4.36
N CYS A 260 11.60 -12.57 -4.63
CA CYS A 260 11.56 -13.62 -5.64
C CYS A 260 10.71 -14.84 -5.21
N ARG A 261 10.64 -15.17 -3.91
CA ARG A 261 9.79 -16.25 -3.40
C ARG A 261 8.32 -15.87 -3.53
N VAL A 262 7.98 -14.63 -3.20
CA VAL A 262 6.61 -14.09 -3.40
C VAL A 262 6.26 -14.05 -4.89
N ALA A 263 7.17 -13.59 -5.76
CA ALA A 263 6.96 -13.58 -7.21
C ALA A 263 6.69 -14.99 -7.77
N THR A 264 7.47 -15.97 -7.31
CA THR A 264 7.29 -17.39 -7.67
C THR A 264 5.94 -17.92 -7.19
N ALA A 265 5.51 -17.56 -5.98
CA ALA A 265 4.20 -17.94 -5.46
C ALA A 265 3.05 -17.32 -6.28
N VAL A 266 3.16 -16.06 -6.72
CA VAL A 266 2.18 -15.44 -7.64
C VAL A 266 2.18 -16.16 -8.99
N MET A 267 3.34 -16.47 -9.56
CA MET A 267 3.46 -17.24 -10.81
C MET A 267 2.76 -18.60 -10.71
N GLN A 268 3.00 -19.34 -9.62
CA GLN A 268 2.31 -20.61 -9.37
C GLN A 268 0.79 -20.41 -9.25
N MET A 269 0.33 -19.39 -8.52
CA MET A 269 -1.10 -19.09 -8.40
C MET A 269 -1.76 -18.76 -9.74
N VAL A 270 -1.08 -17.99 -10.59
CA VAL A 270 -1.56 -17.60 -11.92
C VAL A 270 -1.63 -18.82 -12.86
N GLN A 271 -0.64 -19.72 -12.79
CA GLN A 271 -0.61 -20.94 -13.59
C GLN A 271 -1.63 -21.99 -13.10
N GLN A 272 -1.77 -22.16 -11.78
CA GLN A 272 -2.70 -23.10 -11.14
C GLN A 272 -4.13 -22.57 -11.06
N GLY A 273 -4.35 -21.27 -11.26
CA GLY A 273 -5.67 -20.62 -11.22
C GLY A 273 -6.68 -21.18 -12.22
N LYS A 274 -6.23 -21.96 -13.21
CA LYS A 274 -7.08 -22.74 -14.12
C LYS A 274 -7.69 -24.00 -13.46
N GLU A 275 -7.13 -24.47 -12.35
CA GLU A 275 -7.48 -25.76 -11.71
C GLU A 275 -8.13 -25.61 -10.32
N MET A 276 -8.03 -24.43 -9.69
CA MET A 276 -8.60 -24.22 -8.35
C MET A 276 -10.11 -23.95 -8.46
N GLY A 277 -10.93 -24.86 -7.92
CA GLY A 277 -12.37 -24.65 -7.79
C GLY A 277 -12.72 -23.36 -7.04
N ARG A 278 -13.90 -22.78 -7.33
CA ARG A 278 -14.45 -21.57 -6.70
C ARG A 278 -14.57 -21.74 -5.17
N ASP A 279 -13.50 -21.45 -4.44
CA ASP A 279 -13.60 -21.17 -3.02
C ASP A 279 -14.20 -19.75 -2.90
N PRO A 280 -15.34 -19.53 -2.24
CA PRO A 280 -15.91 -18.19 -2.09
C PRO A 280 -15.05 -17.25 -1.23
N ASN A 281 -14.01 -17.77 -0.57
CA ASN A 281 -12.95 -17.04 0.13
C ASN A 281 -11.65 -16.91 -0.70
N SER A 282 -11.63 -17.34 -1.96
CA SER A 282 -10.46 -17.24 -2.82
C SER A 282 -10.28 -15.84 -3.40
N CYS A 283 -9.06 -15.50 -3.78
CA CYS A 283 -8.80 -14.35 -4.65
C CYS A 283 -9.74 -14.41 -5.87
N LEU A 284 -10.08 -13.26 -6.45
CA LEU A 284 -10.71 -13.23 -7.77
C LEU A 284 -9.83 -14.06 -8.73
N PRO A 285 -10.40 -15.03 -9.46
CA PRO A 285 -9.70 -15.79 -10.48
C PRO A 285 -8.93 -14.86 -11.41
N ILE A 286 -7.76 -15.32 -11.88
CA ILE A 286 -6.92 -14.52 -12.77
C ILE A 286 -7.67 -14.10 -14.05
N ASP A 287 -8.56 -14.95 -14.54
CA ASP A 287 -9.38 -14.67 -15.72
C ASP A 287 -10.39 -13.53 -15.48
N ASP A 288 -10.95 -13.45 -14.27
CA ASP A 288 -11.85 -12.36 -13.88
C ASP A 288 -11.08 -11.04 -13.77
N ILE A 289 -9.87 -11.08 -13.17
CA ILE A 289 -8.98 -9.91 -13.11
C ILE A 289 -8.59 -9.46 -14.53
N ASN A 290 -8.20 -10.39 -15.40
CA ASN A 290 -7.88 -10.11 -16.80
C ASN A 290 -9.05 -9.46 -17.54
N SER A 291 -10.27 -9.96 -17.33
CA SER A 291 -11.49 -9.39 -17.92
C SER A 291 -11.71 -7.95 -17.45
N LEU A 292 -11.56 -7.69 -16.14
CA LEU A 292 -11.64 -6.32 -15.58
C LEU A 292 -10.61 -5.37 -16.23
N PHE A 293 -9.36 -5.81 -16.41
CA PHE A 293 -8.33 -4.97 -17.02
C PHE A 293 -8.56 -4.72 -18.52
N LEU A 294 -9.10 -5.70 -19.25
CA LEU A 294 -9.51 -5.51 -20.65
C LEU A 294 -10.63 -4.49 -20.78
N GLU A 295 -11.63 -4.55 -19.88
CA GLU A 295 -12.73 -3.58 -19.83
C GLU A 295 -12.26 -2.20 -19.37
N LEU A 296 -11.27 -2.12 -18.47
CA LEU A 296 -10.68 -0.86 -18.04
C LEU A 296 -9.75 -0.24 -19.09
N ALA A 297 -9.19 -1.02 -20.02
CA ALA A 297 -8.15 -0.57 -20.95
C ALA A 297 -8.49 0.71 -21.74
N PRO A 298 -9.72 0.92 -22.28
CA PRO A 298 -10.05 2.13 -23.03
C PRO A 298 -10.04 3.41 -22.18
N LYS A 299 -10.31 3.30 -20.87
CA LYS A 299 -10.42 4.46 -19.96
C LYS A 299 -9.19 4.64 -19.08
N CYS A 300 -8.48 3.55 -18.77
CA CYS A 300 -7.33 3.51 -17.88
C CYS A 300 -6.14 2.74 -18.52
N PRO A 301 -5.60 3.21 -19.66
CA PRO A 301 -4.60 2.46 -20.43
C PRO A 301 -3.28 2.23 -19.67
N MET A 302 -2.90 3.13 -18.77
CA MET A 302 -1.70 2.98 -17.94
C MET A 302 -1.81 1.81 -16.96
N LEU A 303 -3.00 1.57 -16.40
CA LEU A 303 -3.24 0.42 -15.51
C LEU A 303 -3.11 -0.88 -16.29
N MET A 304 -3.70 -0.92 -17.49
CA MET A 304 -3.58 -2.06 -18.40
C MET A 304 -2.12 -2.34 -18.77
N PHE A 305 -1.34 -1.31 -19.12
CA PHE A 305 0.07 -1.49 -19.46
C PHE A 305 0.87 -2.10 -18.31
N LYS A 306 0.70 -1.59 -17.09
CA LYS A 306 1.38 -2.11 -15.90
C LYS A 306 0.94 -3.54 -15.58
N TRP A 307 -0.34 -3.86 -15.76
CA TRP A 307 -0.86 -5.21 -15.62
C TRP A 307 -0.24 -6.18 -16.63
N CYS A 308 -0.19 -5.81 -17.90
CA CYS A 308 0.48 -6.61 -18.93
C CYS A 308 1.95 -6.85 -18.60
N TYR A 309 2.67 -5.82 -18.12
CA TYR A 309 4.07 -6.00 -17.73
C TYR A 309 4.21 -6.97 -16.55
N LEU A 310 3.36 -6.85 -15.54
CA LEU A 310 3.32 -7.79 -14.41
C LEU A 310 3.04 -9.22 -14.88
N LEU A 311 2.08 -9.41 -15.80
CA LEU A 311 1.76 -10.72 -16.38
C LEU A 311 2.95 -11.36 -17.12
N THR A 312 3.74 -10.56 -17.83
CA THR A 312 4.99 -11.02 -18.45
C THR A 312 5.99 -11.48 -17.38
N LEU A 313 6.16 -10.71 -16.29
CA LEU A 313 7.08 -11.09 -15.20
C LEU A 313 6.70 -12.41 -14.53
N VAL A 314 5.41 -12.76 -14.50
CA VAL A 314 4.91 -14.03 -13.94
C VAL A 314 4.70 -15.12 -15.00
N ASN A 315 5.27 -14.97 -16.20
CA ASN A 315 5.21 -15.95 -17.29
C ASN A 315 3.77 -16.37 -17.66
N PHE A 316 2.83 -15.43 -17.65
CA PHE A 316 1.45 -15.71 -18.09
C PHE A 316 1.38 -15.90 -19.60
N SER A 317 1.01 -17.10 -20.05
CA SER A 317 1.13 -17.52 -21.45
C SER A 317 -0.20 -17.72 -22.17
N ASP A 318 -1.31 -17.13 -21.68
CA ASP A 318 -2.61 -17.31 -22.32
C ASP A 318 -2.72 -16.54 -23.65
N GLN A 319 -2.61 -17.28 -24.76
CA GLN A 319 -2.65 -16.70 -26.11
C GLN A 319 -3.97 -15.99 -26.42
N THR A 320 -5.09 -16.40 -25.80
CA THR A 320 -6.40 -15.79 -26.07
C THR A 320 -6.47 -14.38 -25.52
N PHE A 321 -5.99 -14.20 -24.29
CA PHE A 321 -5.88 -12.89 -23.64
C PHE A 321 -4.93 -11.96 -24.42
N TRP A 322 -3.71 -12.43 -24.73
CA TRP A 322 -2.74 -11.63 -25.49
C TRP A 322 -3.26 -11.23 -26.88
N ALA A 323 -4.00 -12.12 -27.55
CA ALA A 323 -4.63 -11.80 -28.84
C ALA A 323 -5.72 -10.73 -28.71
N GLN A 324 -6.50 -10.71 -27.63
CA GLN A 324 -7.50 -9.66 -27.39
C GLN A 324 -6.85 -8.29 -27.20
N ILE A 325 -5.74 -8.22 -26.45
CA ILE A 325 -4.97 -6.98 -26.25
C ILE A 325 -4.44 -6.43 -27.57
N LEU A 326 -3.88 -7.30 -28.42
CA LEU A 326 -3.34 -6.89 -29.71
C LEU A 326 -4.43 -6.48 -30.71
N ARG A 327 -5.69 -6.92 -30.50
CA ARG A 327 -6.85 -6.60 -31.33
C ARG A 327 -7.57 -5.33 -30.93
N THR A 328 -7.46 -4.88 -29.67
CA THR A 328 -7.93 -3.56 -29.23
C THR A 328 -7.22 -2.49 -30.08
N GLN A 329 -7.98 -1.81 -30.94
CA GLN A 329 -7.42 -0.98 -32.01
C GLN A 329 -6.64 0.23 -31.48
N PRO A 330 -5.60 0.70 -32.21
CA PRO A 330 -4.80 1.86 -31.80
C PRO A 330 -5.61 3.14 -31.61
N HIS A 331 -6.73 3.32 -32.31
CA HIS A 331 -7.45 4.59 -32.32
C HIS A 331 -8.09 4.95 -30.97
N ASP A 332 -8.37 3.98 -30.09
CA ASP A 332 -8.91 4.23 -28.74
C ASP A 332 -7.80 4.38 -27.67
N LEU A 333 -6.55 4.06 -28.02
CA LEU A 333 -5.36 4.17 -27.16
C LEU A 333 -4.50 5.39 -27.50
N ILE A 334 -4.94 6.23 -28.45
CA ILE A 334 -4.21 7.41 -28.89
C ILE A 334 -4.89 8.65 -28.31
N LEU A 335 -4.39 9.11 -27.17
CA LEU A 335 -4.10 10.51 -26.86
C LEU A 335 -3.42 10.57 -25.48
N GLU A 336 -2.25 9.93 -25.36
CA GLU A 336 -1.08 10.41 -24.62
C GLU A 336 0.03 9.35 -24.74
N GLN A 337 1.14 9.74 -25.38
CA GLN A 337 2.43 9.04 -25.46
C GLN A 337 2.62 7.94 -26.52
N GLY A 338 3.08 8.37 -27.70
CA GLY A 338 3.73 7.54 -28.74
C GLY A 338 5.05 6.86 -28.33
N TYR A 339 5.44 6.90 -27.04
CA TYR A 339 6.58 6.17 -26.49
C TYR A 339 6.21 4.73 -26.04
N CYS A 340 4.94 4.45 -25.76
CA CYS A 340 4.53 3.19 -25.13
C CYS A 340 4.45 1.98 -26.08
N LYS A 341 4.19 2.18 -27.38
CA LYS A 341 4.21 1.08 -28.36
C LYS A 341 5.61 0.49 -28.53
N THR A 342 6.63 1.33 -28.54
CA THR A 342 8.02 0.89 -28.70
C THR A 342 8.48 0.09 -27.49
N VAL A 343 8.09 0.47 -26.27
CA VAL A 343 8.43 -0.29 -25.06
C VAL A 343 7.64 -1.60 -24.96
N PHE A 344 6.35 -1.61 -25.29
CA PHE A 344 5.55 -2.84 -25.33
C PHE A 344 6.08 -3.83 -26.38
N LEU A 345 6.30 -3.38 -27.62
CA LEU A 345 6.89 -4.22 -28.67
C LEU A 345 8.34 -4.59 -28.38
N HIS A 346 9.15 -3.73 -27.76
CA HIS A 346 10.54 -4.05 -27.44
C HIS A 346 10.66 -5.01 -26.26
N SER A 347 9.85 -4.84 -25.21
CA SER A 347 9.80 -5.78 -24.07
C SER A 347 9.16 -7.11 -24.47
N PHE A 348 8.06 -7.09 -25.23
CA PHE A 348 7.43 -8.29 -25.78
C PHE A 348 8.32 -8.99 -26.81
N CYS A 349 8.99 -8.26 -27.72
CA CYS A 349 9.96 -8.87 -28.65
C CYS A 349 11.21 -9.37 -27.93
N SER A 350 11.76 -8.65 -26.94
CA SER A 350 12.92 -9.13 -26.18
C SER A 350 12.60 -10.42 -25.45
N HIS A 351 11.47 -10.46 -24.75
CA HIS A 351 11.05 -11.64 -23.99
C HIS A 351 10.58 -12.80 -24.88
N ALA A 352 9.94 -12.51 -26.02
CA ALA A 352 9.60 -13.51 -27.03
C ALA A 352 10.83 -14.03 -27.79
N HIS A 353 11.87 -13.21 -28.01
CA HIS A 353 13.12 -13.66 -28.63
C HIS A 353 13.86 -14.63 -27.69
N ASP A 354 13.90 -14.32 -26.40
CA ASP A 354 14.50 -15.19 -25.39
C ASP A 354 13.72 -16.52 -25.24
N HIS A 355 12.39 -16.50 -25.34
CA HIS A 355 11.58 -17.73 -25.26
C HIS A 355 11.51 -18.56 -26.56
N ILE A 356 11.63 -17.94 -27.73
CA ILE A 356 11.62 -18.65 -29.03
C ILE A 356 12.98 -19.30 -29.33
N ALA A 357 14.08 -18.73 -28.83
CA ALA A 357 15.41 -19.34 -28.95
C ALA A 357 15.50 -20.69 -28.21
N TYR A 358 14.80 -20.86 -27.08
CA TYR A 358 14.76 -22.10 -26.31
C TYR A 358 13.84 -23.20 -26.87
N LEU A 359 13.04 -22.89 -27.89
CA LEU A 359 12.17 -23.87 -28.56
C LEU A 359 12.78 -24.47 -29.84
N PHE A 360 13.96 -23.99 -30.26
CA PHE A 360 14.67 -24.47 -31.47
C PHE A 360 16.11 -24.95 -31.22
N THR A 361 16.47 -25.20 -29.96
CA THR A 361 17.65 -25.97 -29.52
C THR A 361 17.21 -26.97 -28.50
#